data_AF-A0A6P7WMV8-F1
#
_entry.id   AF-A0A6P7WMV8-F1
#
_cell.length_a   1.000
_cell.length_b   1.000
_cell.length_c   1.000
_cell.angle_alpha   90.00
_cell.angle_beta   90.00
_cell.angle_gamma   90.00
#
_symmetry.space_group_name_H-M   'P 1'
#
loop_
_entity.id
_entity.type
_entity.pdbx_description
1 polymer ?
#
loop_
_entity_poly.entity_id
_entity_poly.type
_entity_poly.pdbx_seq_one_letter_code
_entity_poly.pdbx_strand_id
1 'polypeptide(L)'
;MPVEDRKAKAAAVSTSRLLTQEDFQKIRLAQIATEVNAAPGKAQKRKNISIESDEESRGELLSLRDIEHLHKKPKSDKETRLATAMAGKTERKEFVRKKMKLNPYSSSTNKEKKKHKNFMMLKYSQNIRSKNKRSFRDKQIALRDALLKKRKRLMK
;
A
#
# COMPACT_ATOMS: atom_id res chain seq x y z
N MET A 1 -33.42 41.90 34.30
CA MET A 1 -32.46 42.43 33.31
C MET A 1 -33.09 43.64 32.61
N PRO A 2 -32.54 44.84 32.82
CA PRO A 2 -32.86 46.05 32.05
C PRO A 2 -32.88 45.80 30.53
N VAL A 3 -33.65 46.60 29.79
CA VAL A 3 -33.84 46.43 28.34
C VAL A 3 -32.54 46.71 27.58
N GLU A 4 -31.73 47.63 28.07
CA GLU A 4 -30.43 48.01 27.50
C GLU A 4 -29.41 46.87 27.59
N ASP A 5 -29.33 46.21 28.75
CA ASP A 5 -28.45 45.05 28.95
C ASP A 5 -28.79 43.88 28.02
N ARG A 6 -30.08 43.70 27.70
CA ARG A 6 -30.53 42.68 26.73
C ARG A 6 -30.09 43.01 25.32
N LYS A 7 -30.16 44.29 24.92
CA LYS A 7 -29.70 44.74 23.59
C LYS A 7 -28.19 44.62 23.46
N ALA A 8 -27.42 45.01 24.46
CA ALA A 8 -25.97 44.86 24.47
C ALA A 8 -25.52 43.39 24.38
N LYS A 9 -26.18 42.50 25.15
CA LYS A 9 -25.95 41.05 25.05
C LYS A 9 -26.33 40.49 23.67
N ALA A 10 -27.47 40.90 23.11
CA ALA A 10 -27.89 40.45 21.79
C ALA A 10 -26.91 40.88 20.69
N ALA A 11 -26.41 42.12 20.76
CA ALA A 11 -25.38 42.62 19.85
C ALA A 11 -24.09 41.80 19.97
N ALA A 12 -23.56 41.62 21.20
CA ALA A 12 -22.36 40.82 21.44
C ALA A 12 -22.50 39.37 20.97
N VAL A 13 -23.67 38.76 21.18
CA VAL A 13 -23.98 37.41 20.69
C VAL A 13 -24.07 37.42 19.17
N SER A 14 -24.74 38.37 18.53
CA SER A 14 -24.82 38.43 17.06
C SER A 14 -23.45 38.62 16.40
N THR A 15 -22.54 39.35 17.03
CA THR A 15 -21.17 39.55 16.52
C THR A 15 -20.25 38.37 16.77
N SER A 16 -20.44 37.61 17.85
CA SER A 16 -19.55 36.50 18.23
C SER A 16 -20.07 35.12 17.82
N ARG A 17 -21.39 34.99 17.60
CA ARG A 17 -22.04 33.71 17.31
C ARG A 17 -21.98 33.42 15.81
N LEU A 18 -21.14 32.44 15.47
CA LEU A 18 -20.97 31.95 14.09
C LEU A 18 -22.08 31.00 13.64
N LEU A 19 -22.77 30.32 14.58
CA LEU A 19 -23.82 29.33 14.29
C LEU A 19 -25.22 29.81 14.69
N THR A 20 -26.17 29.67 13.77
CA THR A 20 -27.59 30.01 13.99
C THR A 20 -28.30 28.94 14.82
N GLN A 21 -29.52 29.23 15.28
CA GLN A 21 -30.33 28.26 16.02
C GLN A 21 -30.72 27.05 15.15
N GLU A 22 -30.89 27.25 13.84
CA GLU A 22 -31.16 26.20 12.86
C GLU A 22 -29.98 25.24 12.75
N ASP A 23 -28.75 25.75 12.77
CA ASP A 23 -27.53 24.93 12.74
C ASP A 23 -27.43 24.03 13.99
N PHE A 24 -27.81 24.54 15.16
CA PHE A 24 -27.87 23.70 16.37
C PHE A 24 -28.92 22.59 16.28
N GLN A 25 -30.03 22.82 15.57
CA GLN A 25 -31.01 21.76 15.32
C GLN A 25 -30.44 20.70 14.37
N LYS A 26 -29.78 21.11 13.28
CA LYS A 26 -29.10 20.20 12.35
C LYS A 26 -28.05 19.34 13.05
N ILE A 27 -27.21 19.93 13.91
CA ILE A 27 -26.18 19.20 14.67
C ILE A 27 -26.82 18.17 15.61
N ARG A 28 -27.89 18.54 16.32
CA ARG A 28 -28.59 17.60 17.23
C ARG A 28 -29.19 16.42 16.47
N LEU A 29 -29.83 16.68 15.32
CA LEU A 29 -30.39 15.62 14.49
C LEU A 29 -29.30 14.66 14.02
N ALA A 30 -28.14 15.18 13.61
CA ALA A 30 -27.00 14.35 13.23
C ALA A 30 -26.46 13.52 14.40
N GLN A 31 -26.33 14.10 15.59
CA GLN A 31 -25.90 13.37 16.80
C GLN A 31 -26.87 12.25 17.16
N ILE A 32 -28.18 12.52 17.17
CA ILE A 32 -29.21 11.50 17.41
C ILE A 32 -29.12 10.38 16.37
N ALA A 33 -28.97 10.73 15.08
CA ALA A 33 -28.81 9.73 14.03
C ALA A 33 -27.56 8.86 14.25
N THR A 34 -26.44 9.44 14.71
CA THR A 34 -25.25 8.64 15.04
C THR A 34 -25.48 7.70 16.21
N GLU A 35 -26.13 8.15 17.28
CA GLU A 35 -26.42 7.32 18.46
C GLU A 35 -27.36 6.15 18.14
N VAL A 36 -28.41 6.42 17.35
CA VAL A 36 -29.37 5.39 16.91
C VAL A 36 -28.68 4.35 16.01
N ASN A 37 -27.80 4.78 15.11
CA ASN A 37 -27.09 3.89 14.19
C ASN A 37 -25.84 3.22 14.82
N ALA A 38 -25.39 3.66 15.99
CA ALA A 38 -24.21 3.13 16.67
C ALA A 38 -24.41 1.74 17.29
N ALA A 39 -25.65 1.24 17.38
CA ALA A 39 -25.96 -0.09 17.87
C ALA A 39 -26.09 -1.10 16.70
N PRO A 40 -25.01 -1.81 16.30
CA PRO A 40 -25.13 -2.86 15.30
C PRO A 40 -25.98 -4.00 15.87
N GLY A 41 -27.12 -4.28 15.24
CA GLY A 41 -27.88 -5.49 15.52
C GLY A 41 -26.99 -6.73 15.37
N LYS A 42 -27.25 -7.79 16.16
CA LYS A 42 -26.45 -9.03 16.28
C LYS A 42 -26.04 -9.71 14.94
N ALA A 43 -26.64 -9.33 13.81
CA ALA A 43 -26.36 -9.89 12.48
C ALA A 43 -25.48 -8.99 11.57
N GLN A 44 -25.31 -7.71 11.87
CA GLN A 44 -24.38 -6.86 11.12
C GLN A 44 -22.98 -7.06 11.67
N LYS A 45 -22.24 -8.00 11.05
CA LYS A 45 -20.78 -8.05 11.17
C LYS A 45 -20.29 -6.62 10.96
N ARG A 46 -19.51 -6.11 11.92
CA ARG A 46 -18.75 -4.85 11.79
C ARG A 46 -18.12 -4.87 10.41
N LYS A 47 -18.75 -4.22 9.42
CA LYS A 47 -18.07 -3.92 8.17
C LYS A 47 -17.00 -2.98 8.66
N ASN A 48 -15.75 -3.42 8.62
CA ASN A 48 -14.63 -2.51 8.77
C ASN A 48 -14.98 -1.34 7.88
N ILE A 49 -15.25 -0.21 8.52
CA ILE A 49 -15.69 1.02 7.92
C ILE A 49 -14.88 1.18 6.65
N SER A 50 -15.60 1.36 5.56
CA SER A 50 -15.07 1.68 4.24
C SER A 50 -14.09 2.83 4.35
N ILE A 51 -12.82 2.51 4.61
CA ILE A 51 -11.70 3.44 4.50
C ILE A 51 -11.54 3.90 3.03
N GLU A 52 -12.24 3.24 2.11
CA GLU A 52 -12.19 3.37 0.65
C GLU A 52 -13.41 4.01 -0.02
N SER A 53 -14.37 4.59 0.71
CA SER A 53 -15.31 5.51 0.06
C SER A 53 -14.73 6.92 0.09
N ASP A 54 -13.87 7.24 -0.88
CA ASP A 54 -13.47 8.62 -1.27
C ASP A 54 -14.66 9.45 -1.80
N GLU A 55 -15.89 9.00 -1.54
CA GLU A 55 -17.18 9.52 -1.97
C GLU A 55 -18.07 9.85 -0.75
N GLU A 56 -17.47 10.19 0.40
CA GLU A 56 -18.20 11.05 1.34
C GLU A 56 -18.30 12.41 0.67
N SER A 57 -19.44 12.68 0.02
CA SER A 57 -19.80 14.02 -0.42
C SER A 57 -19.43 14.99 0.71
N ARG A 58 -18.63 16.03 0.44
CA ARG A 58 -18.31 17.08 1.41
C ARG A 58 -19.60 17.66 1.97
N GLY A 59 -20.13 17.06 3.02
CA GLY A 59 -21.36 17.45 3.68
C GLY A 59 -21.13 18.70 4.51
N GLU A 60 -22.21 19.29 5.03
CA GLU A 60 -22.12 20.44 5.93
C GLU A 60 -21.38 20.11 7.25
N LEU A 61 -21.33 18.84 7.64
CA LEU A 61 -20.67 18.37 8.87
C LEU A 61 -19.31 17.74 8.57
N LEU A 62 -18.29 18.13 9.34
CA LEU A 62 -16.93 17.59 9.25
C LEU A 62 -16.84 16.21 9.91
N SER A 63 -16.11 15.29 9.27
CA SER A 63 -15.77 13.99 9.85
C SER A 63 -14.54 14.10 10.76
N LEU A 64 -14.42 13.22 11.76
CA LEU A 64 -13.21 13.11 12.59
C LEU A 64 -11.96 12.87 11.73
N ARG A 65 -12.11 12.14 10.62
CA ARG A 65 -11.01 11.82 9.70
C ARG A 65 -10.44 13.08 9.03
N ASP A 66 -11.29 14.06 8.72
CA ASP A 66 -10.90 15.33 8.12
C ASP A 66 -10.13 16.21 9.11
N ILE A 67 -10.46 16.10 10.40
CA ILE A 67 -9.80 16.84 11.49
C ILE A 67 -8.45 16.20 11.83
N GLU A 68 -8.42 14.88 12.01
CA GLU A 68 -7.24 14.15 12.47
C GLU A 68 -6.14 14.03 11.41
N HIS A 69 -6.42 14.39 10.15
CA HIS A 69 -5.48 14.29 9.02
C HIS A 69 -4.75 12.93 8.98
N LEU A 70 -5.40 11.85 9.46
CA LEU A 70 -4.81 10.51 9.54
C LEU A 70 -4.82 9.89 8.14
N HIS A 71 -3.90 10.35 7.31
CA HIS A 71 -3.66 9.83 5.98
C HIS A 71 -2.35 9.04 5.94
N LYS A 72 -2.27 8.10 5.00
CA LYS A 72 -1.02 7.42 4.70
C LYS A 72 -0.01 8.46 4.25
N LYS A 73 1.17 8.50 4.89
CA LYS A 73 2.26 9.39 4.46
C LYS A 73 2.50 9.23 2.96
N PRO A 74 2.56 10.33 2.18
CA PRO A 74 2.83 10.26 0.76
C PRO A 74 4.17 9.57 0.51
N LYS A 75 4.34 9.01 -0.69
CA LYS A 75 5.62 8.42 -1.09
C LYS A 75 6.68 9.51 -1.07
N SER A 76 7.80 9.24 -0.42
CA SER A 76 8.92 10.16 -0.39
C SER A 76 9.58 10.29 -1.77
N ASP A 77 9.95 11.51 -2.13
CA ASP A 77 10.70 11.80 -3.35
C ASP A 77 12.03 11.05 -3.41
N LYS A 78 12.62 11.00 -4.60
CA LYS A 78 13.92 10.34 -4.77
C LYS A 78 15.01 11.00 -3.92
N GLU A 79 15.01 12.33 -3.83
CA GLU A 79 16.01 13.10 -3.09
C GLU A 79 15.91 12.86 -1.59
N THR A 80 14.71 12.92 -1.02
CA THR A 80 14.49 12.66 0.41
C THR A 80 14.85 11.23 0.80
N ARG A 81 14.58 10.25 -0.08
CA ARG A 81 15.03 8.85 0.11
C ARG A 81 16.54 8.74 0.11
N LEU A 82 17.22 9.42 -0.82
CA LEU A 82 18.68 9.41 -0.89
C LEU A 82 19.29 10.10 0.34
N ALA A 83 18.74 11.24 0.77
CA ALA A 83 19.19 11.95 1.96
C ALA A 83 19.07 11.07 3.23
N THR A 84 17.95 10.39 3.43
CA THR A 84 17.76 9.45 4.56
C THR A 84 18.73 8.27 4.48
N ALA A 85 18.97 7.73 3.28
CA ALA A 85 19.91 6.63 3.09
C ALA A 85 21.36 7.06 3.35
N MET A 86 21.73 8.27 2.96
CA MET A 86 23.06 8.85 3.22
C MET A 86 23.23 9.20 4.69
N ALA A 87 22.21 9.74 5.36
CA ALA A 87 22.22 9.99 6.81
C ALA A 87 22.36 8.68 7.62
N GLY A 88 21.76 7.59 7.14
CA GLY A 88 21.92 6.26 7.74
C GLY A 88 23.29 5.60 7.48
N LYS A 89 24.00 6.03 6.42
CA LYS A 89 25.41 5.68 6.17
C LYS A 89 26.32 6.58 7.01
N THR A 90 26.33 6.32 8.32
CA THR A 90 27.40 6.83 9.19
C THR A 90 28.75 6.22 8.78
N GLU A 91 29.87 6.80 9.24
CA GLU A 91 31.27 6.40 8.99
C GLU A 91 31.66 4.98 9.49
N ARG A 92 30.73 4.02 9.46
CA ARG A 92 31.07 2.62 9.67
C ARG A 92 31.98 2.17 8.53
N LYS A 93 33.22 1.82 8.89
CA LYS A 93 34.13 1.06 8.04
C LYS A 93 33.35 -0.16 7.49
N GLU A 94 33.36 -0.35 6.18
CA GLU A 94 32.67 -1.46 5.53
C GLU A 94 33.12 -2.78 6.17
N PHE A 95 32.29 -3.39 7.03
CA PHE A 95 32.58 -4.67 7.68
C PHE A 95 32.58 -5.86 6.69
N VAL A 96 32.34 -5.59 5.41
CA VAL A 96 32.41 -6.61 4.37
C VAL A 96 33.87 -6.84 4.04
N ARG A 97 34.42 -7.96 4.49
CA ARG A 97 35.72 -8.46 4.04
C ARG A 97 35.70 -8.56 2.52
N LYS A 98 36.34 -7.61 1.84
CA LYS A 98 36.52 -7.60 0.38
C LYS A 98 37.20 -8.91 0.00
N LYS A 99 36.43 -9.87 -0.53
CA LYS A 99 36.96 -11.12 -1.10
C LYS A 99 37.55 -10.79 -2.47
N MET A 100 38.61 -10.00 -2.47
CA MET A 100 39.43 -9.76 -3.65
C MET A 100 40.51 -10.84 -3.70
N LYS A 101 40.79 -11.33 -4.90
CA LYS A 101 42.01 -12.12 -5.10
C LYS A 101 43.19 -11.16 -4.97
N LEU A 102 44.22 -11.57 -4.23
CA LEU A 102 45.44 -10.76 -4.05
C LEU A 102 46.14 -10.46 -5.39
N ASN A 103 45.99 -11.34 -6.38
CA ASN A 103 46.53 -11.15 -7.72
C ASN A 103 45.41 -10.81 -8.72
N PRO A 104 45.42 -9.60 -9.34
CA PRO A 104 44.48 -9.20 -10.37
C PRO A 104 44.43 -10.11 -11.61
N TYR A 105 45.53 -10.78 -11.95
CA TYR A 105 45.64 -11.68 -13.10
C TYR A 105 45.36 -13.16 -12.78
N SER A 106 44.88 -13.45 -11.56
CA SER A 106 44.60 -14.83 -11.16
C SER A 106 43.44 -15.44 -11.95
N SER A 107 43.64 -16.65 -12.44
CA SER A 107 42.59 -17.44 -13.11
C SER A 107 41.37 -17.69 -12.20
N SER A 108 40.21 -17.95 -12.81
CA SER A 108 38.96 -18.22 -12.09
C SER A 108 38.92 -19.63 -11.49
N THR A 109 38.47 -19.74 -10.23
CA THR A 109 38.38 -21.04 -9.54
C THR A 109 37.18 -21.85 -10.05
N ASN A 110 37.21 -23.18 -9.90
CA ASN A 110 36.07 -24.03 -10.30
C ASN A 110 34.77 -23.64 -9.57
N LYS A 111 34.87 -23.14 -8.33
CA LYS A 111 33.73 -22.61 -7.56
C LYS A 111 33.15 -21.34 -8.19
N GLU A 112 33.99 -20.44 -8.70
CA GLU A 112 33.56 -19.23 -9.42
C GLU A 112 32.98 -19.56 -10.80
N LYS A 113 33.63 -20.47 -11.54
CA LYS A 113 33.13 -20.98 -12.82
C LYS A 113 31.76 -21.63 -12.64
N LYS A 114 31.53 -22.42 -11.57
CA LYS A 114 30.24 -23.05 -11.28
C LYS A 114 29.10 -22.04 -11.07
N LYS A 115 29.39 -20.86 -10.47
CA LYS A 115 28.39 -19.79 -10.31
C LYS A 115 27.98 -19.16 -11.65
N HIS A 116 28.95 -18.95 -12.54
CA HIS A 116 28.71 -18.34 -13.85
C HIS A 116 28.19 -19.34 -14.90
N LYS A 117 28.45 -20.65 -14.72
CA LYS A 117 28.01 -21.71 -15.64
C LYS A 117 26.49 -21.74 -15.79
N ASN A 118 25.73 -21.67 -14.69
CA ASN A 118 24.28 -21.70 -14.77
C ASN A 118 23.72 -20.45 -15.48
N PHE A 119 24.25 -19.26 -15.17
CA PHE A 119 23.82 -18.03 -15.82
C PHE A 119 24.16 -17.99 -17.32
N MET A 120 25.37 -18.41 -17.70
CA MET A 120 25.78 -18.45 -19.11
C MET A 120 24.96 -19.46 -19.90
N MET A 121 24.64 -20.64 -19.33
CA MET A 121 23.77 -21.62 -19.98
C MET A 121 22.31 -21.13 -20.11
N LEU A 122 21.80 -20.43 -19.08
CA LEU A 122 20.44 -19.87 -19.09
C LEU A 122 20.31 -18.65 -20.02
N LYS A 123 21.35 -17.81 -20.13
CA LYS A 123 21.38 -16.63 -21.01
C LYS A 123 21.22 -16.99 -22.48
N TYR A 124 21.82 -18.10 -22.91
CA TYR A 124 21.68 -18.61 -24.29
C TYR A 124 20.47 -19.52 -24.47
N SER A 125 19.73 -19.85 -23.41
CA SER A 125 18.49 -20.62 -23.51
C SER A 125 17.41 -19.78 -24.21
N GLN A 126 16.91 -20.29 -25.33
CA GLN A 126 15.90 -19.63 -26.16
C GLN A 126 14.61 -19.31 -25.38
N ASN A 127 14.28 -20.14 -24.39
CA ASN A 127 13.13 -19.98 -23.49
C ASN A 127 13.21 -18.75 -22.58
N ILE A 128 14.42 -18.25 -22.30
CA ILE A 128 14.64 -17.05 -21.47
C ILE A 128 14.90 -15.83 -22.36
N ARG A 129 15.56 -16.02 -23.51
CA ARG A 129 15.89 -14.94 -24.47
C ARG A 129 14.65 -14.36 -25.17
N SER A 130 13.61 -15.16 -25.38
CA SER A 130 12.39 -14.72 -26.05
C SER A 130 11.16 -15.36 -25.41
N LYS A 131 10.10 -14.57 -25.18
CA LYS A 131 8.79 -15.06 -24.77
C LYS A 131 8.03 -15.62 -25.98
N ASN A 132 8.61 -16.60 -26.68
CA ASN A 132 7.94 -17.24 -27.80
C ASN A 132 6.98 -18.33 -27.29
N LYS A 133 5.78 -18.38 -27.88
CA LYS A 133 4.85 -19.49 -27.64
C LYS A 133 5.51 -20.80 -28.12
N ARG A 134 5.25 -21.92 -27.44
CA ARG A 134 5.76 -23.24 -27.83
C ARG A 134 5.47 -23.55 -29.30
N SER A 135 6.43 -24.13 -30.01
CA SER A 135 6.23 -24.56 -31.40
C SER A 135 5.14 -25.64 -31.49
N PHE A 136 4.56 -25.84 -32.67
CA PHE A 136 3.56 -26.89 -32.87
C PHE A 136 4.10 -28.28 -32.54
N ARG A 137 5.36 -28.55 -32.90
CA ARG A 137 6.06 -29.81 -32.55
C ARG A 137 6.20 -29.97 -31.04
N ASP A 138 6.57 -28.91 -30.31
CA ASP A 138 6.69 -28.97 -28.85
C ASP A 138 5.35 -29.19 -28.17
N LYS A 139 4.26 -28.68 -28.74
CA LYS A 139 2.89 -28.94 -28.26
C LYS A 139 2.49 -30.41 -28.49
N GLN A 140 2.82 -30.98 -29.64
CA GLN A 140 2.57 -32.39 -29.94
C GLN A 140 3.32 -33.32 -28.97
N ILE A 141 4.61 -33.05 -28.73
CA ILE A 141 5.42 -33.81 -27.77
C ILE A 141 4.84 -33.70 -26.36
N ALA A 142 4.49 -32.49 -25.93
CA ALA A 142 3.87 -32.27 -24.61
C ALA A 142 2.56 -33.05 -24.42
N LEU A 143 1.72 -33.06 -25.46
CA LEU A 143 0.46 -33.79 -25.45
C LEU A 143 0.70 -35.29 -25.37
N ARG A 144 1.63 -35.82 -26.17
CA ARG A 144 2.04 -37.23 -26.13
C ARG A 144 2.52 -37.63 -24.73
N ASP A 145 3.43 -36.86 -24.13
CA ASP A 145 3.98 -37.14 -22.81
C ASP A 145 2.92 -37.07 -21.72
N ALA A 146 2.00 -36.11 -21.79
CA ALA A 146 0.88 -35.99 -20.86
C ALA A 146 -0.05 -37.22 -20.91
N LEU A 147 -0.37 -37.70 -22.11
CA LEU A 147 -1.17 -38.91 -22.31
C LEU A 147 -0.45 -40.16 -21.79
N LEU A 148 0.84 -40.32 -22.07
CA LEU A 148 1.65 -41.43 -21.56
C LEU A 148 1.71 -41.40 -20.03
N LYS A 149 1.89 -40.23 -19.41
CA LYS A 149 1.88 -40.07 -17.95
C LYS A 149 0.52 -40.42 -17.34
N LYS A 150 -0.59 -40.01 -17.97
CA LYS A 150 -1.95 -40.36 -17.54
C LYS A 150 -2.17 -41.88 -17.62
N ARG A 151 -1.77 -42.52 -18.71
CA ARG A 151 -1.84 -43.99 -18.87
C ARG A 151 -1.02 -44.71 -17.80
N LYS A 152 0.22 -44.28 -17.54
CA LYS A 152 1.08 -44.88 -16.51
C LYS A 152 0.48 -44.75 -15.10
N ARG A 153 -0.20 -43.64 -14.80
CA ARG A 153 -0.90 -43.43 -13.52
C ARG A 153 -2.15 -44.31 -13.39
N LEU A 154 -2.85 -44.60 -14.49
CA LEU A 154 -4.01 -45.49 -14.51
C LEU A 154 -3.62 -46.98 -14.41
N MET A 155 -2.42 -47.32 -14.87
CA MET A 155 -1.85 -48.66 -14.82
C MET A 155 -1.07 -48.94 -13.52
N LYS A 156 -1.16 -48.04 -12.54
CA LYS A 156 -0.51 -48.12 -11.24
C LYS A 156 -1.58 -48.04 -10.17
#